data_AF-A0A1S2M355-F1
#
_entry.id   AF-A0A1S2M355-F1
#
_cell.length_a   1.000
_cell.length_b   1.000
_cell.length_c   1.000
_cell.angle_alpha   90.00
_cell.angle_beta   90.00
_cell.angle_gamma   90.00
#
_symmetry.space_group_name_H-M   'P 1'
#
loop_
_entity.id
_entity.type
_entity.pdbx_description
1 polymer ?
#
loop_
_entity_poly.entity_id
_entity_poly.type
_entity_poly.pdbx_seq_one_letter_code
_entity_poly.pdbx_strand_id
1 'polypeptide(L)'
;MGGFGVFLISILIIVMLLIGTTLFLEKILKAYKTPDSEIREQLLHFCKQAELERKALYMVNEKNKVTNALVTGITRKKHIYITDY
;
A
#
# COMPACT_ATOMS: atom_id res chain seq x y z
N MET A 1 -20.77 34.35 3.17
CA MET A 1 -19.75 33.68 2.33
C MET A 1 -18.64 32.98 3.16
N GLY A 2 -18.94 32.43 4.35
CA GLY A 2 -17.93 31.74 5.19
C GLY A 2 -17.94 30.20 5.11
N GLY A 3 -19.08 29.59 4.79
CA GLY A 3 -19.24 28.13 4.81
C GLY A 3 -18.54 27.39 3.65
N PHE A 4 -18.47 28.02 2.48
CA PHE A 4 -17.92 27.38 1.28
C PHE A 4 -16.39 27.23 1.34
N GLY A 5 -15.70 28.22 1.92
CA GLY A 5 -14.25 28.16 2.14
C GLY A 5 -13.85 27.09 3.17
N VAL A 6 -14.62 26.96 4.26
CA VAL A 6 -14.38 25.94 5.28
C VAL A 6 -14.58 24.53 4.71
N PHE A 7 -15.63 24.32 3.90
CA PHE A 7 -15.89 23.03 3.25
C PHE A 7 -14.78 22.61 2.28
N LEU A 8 -14.25 23.54 1.47
CA LEU A 8 -13.12 23.28 0.59
C LEU A 8 -11.84 22.93 1.36
N ILE A 9 -11.57 23.64 2.46
CA ILE A 9 -10.42 23.36 3.33
C ILE A 9 -10.55 21.98 3.97
N SER A 10 -11.74 21.60 4.45
CA SER A 10 -11.97 20.26 5.02
C SER A 10 -11.75 19.15 3.99
N ILE A 11 -12.23 19.31 2.76
CA ILE A 11 -11.96 18.34 1.67
C ILE A 11 -10.46 18.26 1.39
N LEU A 12 -9.78 19.41 1.30
CA LEU A 12 -8.35 19.45 1.04
C LEU A 12 -7.56 18.70 2.12
N ILE A 13 -7.94 18.86 3.40
CA ILE A 13 -7.32 18.17 4.54
C ILE A 13 -7.55 16.66 4.44
N ILE A 14 -8.78 16.21 4.12
CA ILE A 14 -9.10 14.78 3.98
C ILE A 14 -8.29 14.15 2.84
N VAL A 15 -8.21 14.82 1.69
CA VAL A 15 -7.43 14.35 0.54
C VAL A 15 -5.94 14.29 0.89
N MET A 16 -5.41 15.31 1.58
CA MET A 16 -4.01 15.31 2.04
C MET A 16 -3.72 14.19 3.05
N LEU A 17 -4.65 13.89 3.96
CA LEU A 17 -4.54 12.77 4.90
C LEU A 17 -4.53 11.41 4.18
N LEU A 18 -5.41 11.21 3.20
CA LEU A 18 -5.44 9.98 2.41
C LEU A 18 -4.16 9.79 1.60
N ILE A 19 -3.65 10.84 0.96
CA ILE A 19 -2.39 10.77 0.21
C ILE A 19 -1.22 10.55 1.17
N GLY A 20 -1.17 11.29 2.28
CA GLY A 20 -0.14 11.14 3.30
C GLY A 20 -0.08 9.73 3.86
N THR A 21 -1.22 9.15 4.25
CA THR A 21 -1.25 7.78 4.79
C THR A 21 -0.75 6.74 3.79
N THR A 22 -1.05 6.88 2.49
CA THR A 22 -0.49 5.96 1.47
C THR A 22 1.03 6.05 1.35
N LEU A 23 1.64 7.21 1.58
CA LEU A 23 3.09 7.40 1.56
C LEU A 23 3.77 6.90 2.84
N PHE A 24 3.09 6.98 3.99
CA PHE A 24 3.60 6.54 5.28
C PHE A 24 3.23 5.09 5.64
N LEU A 25 2.43 4.42 4.81
CA LEU A 25 1.92 3.07 5.04
C LEU A 25 3.05 2.04 5.27
N GLU A 26 4.16 2.16 4.54
CA GLU A 26 5.33 1.30 4.70
C GLU A 26 5.92 1.38 6.12
N LYS A 27 5.99 2.60 6.69
CA LYS A 27 6.48 2.82 8.06
C LYS A 27 5.46 2.38 9.12
N ILE A 28 4.17 2.64 8.88
CA ILE A 28 3.09 2.28 9.82
C ILE A 28 2.98 0.76 9.95
N LEU A 29 3.01 0.06 8.82
CA LEU A 29 2.94 -1.40 8.78
C LEU A 29 4.26 -2.08 9.15
N LYS A 30 5.35 -1.32 9.42
CA LYS A 30 6.70 -1.86 9.62
C LYS A 30 7.08 -2.86 8.52
N ALA A 31 6.68 -2.54 7.30
CA ALA A 31 6.80 -3.45 6.18
C ALA A 31 8.27 -3.54 5.75
N TYR A 32 8.75 -4.75 5.48
CA TYR A 32 10.10 -4.99 4.97
C TYR A 32 10.02 -5.60 3.58
N LYS A 33 11.07 -5.41 2.78
CA LYS A 33 11.12 -6.02 1.44
C LYS A 33 11.08 -7.53 1.57
N THR A 34 10.25 -8.18 0.76
CA THR A 34 10.22 -9.65 0.71
C THR A 34 11.61 -10.17 0.37
N PRO A 35 12.15 -11.11 1.16
CA PRO A 35 13.44 -11.72 0.88
C PRO A 35 13.43 -12.45 -0.47
N ASP A 36 14.61 -12.65 -1.06
CA ASP A 36 14.75 -13.44 -2.28
C ASP A 36 14.37 -14.89 -1.99
N SER A 37 13.23 -15.33 -2.53
CA SER A 37 12.68 -16.69 -2.35
C SER A 37 11.89 -17.11 -3.59
N GLU A 38 11.68 -18.41 -3.75
CA GLU A 38 10.90 -18.97 -4.87
C GLU A 38 9.45 -18.44 -4.89
N ILE A 39 8.85 -18.25 -3.72
CA ILE A 39 7.52 -17.65 -3.56
C ILE A 39 7.50 -16.20 -4.09
N ARG A 40 8.57 -15.44 -3.85
CA ARG A 40 8.69 -14.06 -4.36
C ARG A 40 8.73 -14.04 -5.89
N GLU A 41 9.43 -14.98 -6.51
CA GLU A 41 9.51 -15.10 -7.98
C GLU A 41 8.16 -15.49 -8.59
N GLN A 42 7.46 -16.45 -7.99
CA GLN A 42 6.11 -16.83 -8.41
C GLN A 42 5.12 -15.66 -8.29
N LEU A 43 5.17 -14.91 -7.18
CA LEU A 43 4.37 -13.71 -7.00
C LEU A 43 4.74 -12.61 -8.00
N LEU A 44 6.02 -12.45 -8.34
CA LEU A 44 6.46 -11.52 -9.38
C LEU A 44 5.90 -11.90 -10.75
N HIS A 45 5.94 -13.18 -11.09
CA HIS A 45 5.38 -13.69 -12.33
C HIS A 45 3.86 -13.45 -12.41
N PHE A 46 3.13 -13.75 -11.34
CA PHE A 46 1.69 -13.48 -11.24
C PHE A 46 1.38 -11.99 -11.41
N CYS A 47 2.13 -11.10 -10.75
CA CYS A 47 1.94 -9.65 -10.90
C CYS A 47 2.15 -9.18 -12.35
N LYS A 48 3.13 -9.76 -13.05
CA LYS A 48 3.42 -9.45 -14.45
C LYS A 48 2.31 -9.92 -15.37
N GLN A 49 1.74 -11.10 -15.12
CA GLN A 49 0.58 -11.62 -15.86
C GLN A 49 -0.69 -10.77 -15.62
N ALA A 50 -0.85 -10.22 -14.42
CA ALA A 50 -1.97 -9.34 -14.06
C ALA A 50 -1.79 -7.88 -14.53
N GLU A 51 -0.77 -7.58 -15.34
CA GLU A 51 -0.44 -6.22 -15.82
C GLU A 51 -0.24 -5.17 -14.71
N LEU A 52 0.14 -5.62 -13.51
CA LEU A 52 0.44 -4.74 -12.39
C LEU A 52 1.88 -4.24 -12.52
N GLU A 53 2.07 -3.01 -13.00
CA GLU A 53 3.38 -2.35 -12.95
C GLU A 53 3.80 -2.22 -11.48
N ARG A 54 4.72 -3.09 -11.05
CA ARG A 54 5.05 -3.21 -9.63
C ARG A 54 6.14 -2.22 -9.23
N LYS A 55 5.97 -1.57 -8.09
CA LYS A 55 7.04 -0.75 -7.48
C LYS A 55 7.82 -1.53 -6.42
N ALA A 56 7.15 -2.34 -5.59
CA ALA A 56 7.80 -3.23 -4.62
C ALA A 56 6.80 -4.23 -3.98
N LEU A 57 7.31 -5.41 -3.58
CA LEU A 57 6.63 -6.35 -2.67
C LEU A 57 7.16 -6.17 -1.27
N TYR A 58 6.25 -6.11 -0.30
CA TYR A 58 6.59 -6.00 1.10
C TYR A 58 5.91 -7.09 1.90
N MET A 59 6.61 -7.58 2.90
CA MET A 59 6.03 -8.41 3.95
C MET A 59 5.79 -7.57 5.20
N VAL A 60 4.70 -7.86 5.89
CA VAL A 60 4.33 -7.22 7.15
C VAL A 60 4.27 -8.30 8.22
N ASN A 61 4.98 -8.08 9.33
CA ASN A 61 4.96 -9.00 10.46
C ASN A 61 3.85 -8.56 11.43
N GLU A 62 2.66 -9.14 11.29
CA GLU A 62 1.56 -8.92 12.23
C GLU A 62 1.61 -9.94 13.39
N LYS A 63 1.45 -9.45 14.61
CA LYS A 63 1.31 -10.30 15.80
C LYS A 63 0.00 -11.10 15.79
N ASN A 64 -0.99 -10.59 15.08
CA ASN A 64 -2.27 -11.24 14.93
C ASN A 64 -2.23 -12.16 13.74
N LYS A 65 -2.76 -13.34 14.00
CA LYS A 65 -2.72 -14.53 13.19
C LYS A 65 -3.72 -14.45 12.03
N VAL A 66 -3.58 -13.45 11.16
CA VAL A 66 -4.50 -13.18 10.06
C VAL A 66 -3.72 -12.99 8.76
N THR A 67 -4.00 -13.84 7.77
CA THR A 67 -3.43 -13.72 6.44
C THR A 67 -4.20 -12.65 5.65
N ASN A 68 -3.55 -11.51 5.42
CA ASN A 68 -4.06 -10.39 4.64
C ASN A 68 -3.12 -10.03 3.48
N ALA A 69 -3.71 -9.49 2.42
CA ALA A 69 -2.99 -8.88 1.32
C ALA A 69 -3.58 -7.49 1.05
N LEU A 70 -2.71 -6.48 1.00
CA LEU A 70 -3.08 -5.10 0.72
C LEU A 70 -2.34 -4.62 -0.52
N VAL A 71 -3.10 -4.18 -1.53
CA VAL A 71 -2.57 -3.54 -2.73
C VAL A 71 -2.91 -2.07 -2.65
N THR A 72 -1.89 -1.21 -2.68
CA THR A 72 -2.07 0.25 -2.64
C THR A 72 -1.19 0.93 -3.66
N GLY A 73 -1.60 2.10 -4.11
CA GLY A 73 -0.90 2.86 -5.14
C GLY A 73 -1.91 3.64 -5.98
N ILE A 74 -1.68 4.94 -6.11
CA ILE A 74 -2.59 5.86 -6.81
C ILE A 74 -2.41 5.76 -8.34
N THR A 75 -1.24 5.31 -8.81
CA THR A 75 -0.90 5.20 -10.24
C THR A 75 -0.85 3.74 -10.69
N ARG A 76 -0.36 3.47 -11.92
CA ARG A 76 -0.06 2.12 -12.42
C ARG A 76 0.94 1.39 -11.53
N LYS A 77 1.81 2.13 -10.84
CA LYS A 77 2.77 1.62 -9.87
C LYS A 77 2.10 1.25 -8.55
N LYS A 78 1.97 -0.06 -8.28
CA LYS A 78 1.39 -0.57 -7.03
C LYS A 78 2.46 -1.07 -6.04
N HIS A 79 2.21 -0.84 -4.76
CA HIS A 79 2.85 -1.50 -3.63
C HIS A 79 1.94 -2.62 -3.16
N ILE A 80 2.52 -3.80 -2.98
CA ILE A 80 1.78 -4.99 -2.55
C ILE A 80 2.37 -5.42 -1.21
N TYR A 81 1.54 -5.43 -0.18
CA TYR A 81 1.87 -5.85 1.18
C TYR A 81 1.21 -7.19 1.45
N ILE A 82 1.98 -8.16 1.91
CA ILE A 82 1.51 -9.50 2.25
C ILE A 82 1.89 -9.73 3.71
N THR A 83 0.92 -10.04 4.56
CA THR A 83 1.19 -10.59 5.89
C THR A 83 1.23 -12.10 5.74
N ASP A 84 2.40 -12.68 5.98
CA ASP A 84 2.55 -14.12 6.09
C ASP A 84 2.45 -14.50 7.56
N TYR A 85 2.15 -15.77 7.78
CA TYR A 85 1.99 -16.38 9.08
C TYR A 85 3.11 -17.39 9.31
#